data_AF-A0A924XFQ8-F1
#
_entry.id   AF-A0A924XFQ8-F1
#
_cell.length_a   1.000
_cell.length_b   1.000
_cell.length_c   1.000
_cell.angle_alpha   90.00
_cell.angle_beta   90.00
_cell.angle_gamma   90.00
#
_symmetry.space_group_name_H-M   'P 1'
#
loop_
_entity.id
_entity.type
_entity.pdbx_description
1 polymer ?
#
loop_
_entity_poly.entity_id
_entity_poly.type
_entity_poly.pdbx_seq_one_letter_code
_entity_poly.pdbx_strand_id
1 'polypeptide(L)'
;MKFTNLLRYMFPSLLSRGDATKAAKEFCRSYVCDEPILGTIICANEPERYVVRVFCGYRKVSVENYLLPPWENCLIFAVAKDSYCVEQITDDEKYRPTIL
;
A
#
# COMPACT_ATOMS: atom_id res chain seq x y z
N MET A 1 -19.79 23.76 -5.94
CA MET A 1 -19.50 22.39 -5.43
C MET A 1 -18.02 22.11 -5.68
N LYS A 2 -17.21 21.78 -4.65
CA LYS A 2 -15.76 21.54 -4.82
C LYS A 2 -15.54 20.26 -5.66
N PHE A 3 -14.54 20.26 -6.55
CA PHE A 3 -14.22 19.16 -7.47
C PHE A 3 -14.05 17.79 -6.75
N THR A 4 -13.50 17.81 -5.55
CA THR A 4 -13.36 16.64 -4.67
C THR A 4 -14.69 16.02 -4.25
N ASN A 5 -15.75 16.82 -4.08
CA ASN A 5 -17.08 16.31 -3.76
C ASN A 5 -17.76 15.67 -4.97
N LEU A 6 -17.45 16.14 -6.19
CA LEU A 6 -17.97 15.55 -7.43
C LEU A 6 -17.32 14.19 -7.71
N LEU A 7 -16.00 14.09 -7.51
CA LEU A 7 -15.29 12.81 -7.59
C LEU A 7 -15.79 11.81 -6.53
N ARG A 8 -16.12 12.27 -5.32
CA ARG A 8 -16.74 11.44 -4.25
C ARG A 8 -18.05 10.82 -4.68
N TYR A 9 -18.86 11.60 -5.39
CA TYR A 9 -20.16 11.15 -5.85
C TYR A 9 -20.06 10.20 -7.06
N MET A 10 -19.17 10.49 -8.01
CA MET A 10 -19.06 9.73 -9.25
C MET A 10 -18.16 8.49 -9.15
N PHE A 11 -17.17 8.50 -8.26
CA PHE A 11 -16.17 7.43 -8.14
C PHE A 11 -15.81 7.10 -6.68
N PRO A 12 -16.77 6.69 -5.86
CA PRO A 12 -16.55 6.39 -4.45
C PRO A 12 -15.45 5.32 -4.24
N SER A 13 -15.34 4.35 -5.16
CA SER A 13 -14.35 3.27 -5.12
C SER A 13 -12.92 3.70 -5.46
N LEU A 14 -12.72 4.78 -6.23
CA LEU A 14 -11.39 5.33 -6.52
C LEU A 14 -10.86 6.13 -5.33
N LEU A 15 -11.75 6.85 -4.64
CA LEU A 15 -11.40 7.64 -3.47
C LEU A 15 -11.13 6.77 -2.24
N SER A 16 -11.92 5.73 -2.01
CA SER A 16 -11.66 4.79 -0.92
C SER A 16 -10.31 4.08 -1.07
N ARG A 17 -9.90 3.78 -2.32
CA ARG A 17 -8.55 3.25 -2.64
C ARG A 17 -7.45 4.29 -2.38
N GLY A 18 -7.70 5.55 -2.73
CA GLY A 18 -6.78 6.66 -2.45
C GLY A 18 -6.59 6.88 -0.95
N ASP A 19 -7.68 6.91 -0.19
CA ASP A 19 -7.69 7.06 1.27
C ASP A 19 -6.99 5.88 1.95
N ALA A 20 -7.24 4.64 1.50
CA ALA A 20 -6.55 3.46 2.01
C ALA A 20 -5.04 3.48 1.73
N THR A 21 -4.65 3.91 0.53
CA THR A 21 -3.24 4.07 0.16
C THR A 21 -2.56 5.13 1.02
N LYS A 22 -3.26 6.24 1.31
CA LYS A 22 -2.76 7.31 2.16
C LYS A 22 -2.56 6.83 3.59
N ALA A 23 -3.56 6.15 4.17
CA ALA A 23 -3.48 5.59 5.52
C ALA A 23 -2.31 4.61 5.66
N ALA A 24 -2.14 3.71 4.68
CA ALA A 24 -1.02 2.77 4.66
C ALA A 24 0.35 3.47 4.59
N LYS A 25 0.48 4.56 3.81
CA LYS A 25 1.73 5.35 3.75
C LYS A 25 2.04 6.04 5.07
N GLU A 26 1.04 6.66 5.68
CA GLU A 26 1.19 7.37 6.96
C GLU A 26 1.59 6.40 8.07
N PHE A 27 0.96 5.23 8.12
CA PHE A 27 1.32 4.18 9.06
C PHE A 27 2.71 3.58 8.75
N CYS A 28 3.04 3.33 7.48
CA CYS A 28 4.39 2.87 7.11
C CYS A 28 5.49 3.81 7.61
N ARG A 29 5.29 5.13 7.52
CA ARG A 29 6.25 6.12 8.04
C ARG A 29 6.51 6.01 9.54
N SER A 30 5.57 5.48 10.34
CA SER A 30 5.82 5.26 11.77
C SER A 30 6.72 4.04 12.05
N TYR A 31 6.89 3.14 11.08
CA TYR A 31 7.79 1.98 11.18
C TYR A 31 9.17 2.28 10.58
N VAL A 32 9.20 2.92 9.42
CA VAL A 32 10.42 3.20 8.66
C VAL A 32 10.66 4.71 8.57
N CYS A 33 10.83 5.35 9.73
CA CYS A 33 10.93 6.81 9.87
C CYS A 33 11.92 7.48 8.92
N ASP A 34 13.03 6.81 8.61
CA ASP A 34 14.12 7.38 7.82
C ASP A 34 14.14 6.92 6.36
N GLU A 35 13.37 5.88 5.99
CA GLU A 35 13.44 5.33 4.64
C GLU A 35 12.48 6.03 3.66
N PRO A 36 12.91 6.30 2.42
CA PRO A 36 12.01 6.85 1.42
C PRO A 36 10.95 5.80 1.03
N ILE A 37 9.69 6.24 0.94
CA ILE A 37 8.62 5.44 0.32
C ILE A 37 8.76 5.57 -1.20
N LEU A 38 9.07 4.46 -1.86
CA LEU A 38 9.27 4.37 -3.30
C LEU A 38 7.94 4.27 -4.05
N GLY A 39 6.93 3.65 -3.45
CA GLY A 39 5.65 3.44 -4.10
C GLY A 39 4.65 2.67 -3.24
N THR A 40 3.43 2.54 -3.77
CA THR A 40 2.34 1.81 -3.12
C THR A 40 1.43 1.14 -4.14
N ILE A 41 0.98 -0.08 -3.82
CA ILE A 41 0.06 -0.85 -4.66
C ILE A 41 -1.00 -1.49 -3.77
N ILE A 42 -2.26 -1.43 -4.19
CA ILE A 42 -3.33 -2.24 -3.59
C ILE A 42 -3.28 -3.61 -4.26
N CYS A 43 -2.86 -4.65 -3.52
CA CYS A 43 -2.74 -6.01 -4.05
C CYS A 43 -4.00 -6.84 -3.87
N ALA A 44 -4.85 -6.52 -2.89
CA ALA A 44 -6.15 -7.16 -2.74
C ALA A 44 -7.24 -6.18 -2.30
N ASN A 45 -8.47 -6.46 -2.75
CA ASN A 45 -9.68 -5.76 -2.35
C ASN A 45 -10.63 -6.78 -1.71
N GLU A 46 -10.42 -7.06 -0.43
CA GLU A 46 -11.23 -8.01 0.34
C GLU A 46 -12.57 -7.37 0.74
N PRO A 47 -13.58 -8.13 1.18
CA PRO A 47 -14.89 -7.58 1.53
C PRO A 47 -14.80 -6.38 2.49
N GLU A 48 -14.06 -6.51 3.58
CA GLU A 48 -14.02 -5.53 4.68
C GLU A 48 -12.79 -4.60 4.64
N ARG A 49 -11.77 -4.92 3.84
CA ARG A 49 -10.47 -4.22 3.86
C ARG A 49 -9.79 -4.17 2.50
N TYR A 50 -8.93 -3.18 2.31
CA TYR A 50 -7.93 -3.17 1.26
C TYR A 50 -6.62 -3.75 1.79
N VAL A 51 -5.91 -4.51 0.98
CA VAL A 51 -4.54 -4.92 1.29
C VAL A 51 -3.59 -4.09 0.43
N VAL A 52 -2.75 -3.32 1.11
CA VAL A 52 -1.86 -2.34 0.53
C VAL A 52 -0.42 -2.73 0.80
N ARG A 53 0.40 -2.74 -0.24
CA ARG A 53 1.85 -2.92 -0.14
C ARG A 53 2.51 -1.57 -0.26
N VAL A 54 3.40 -1.26 0.66
CA VAL A 54 4.18 -0.02 0.69
C VAL A 54 5.64 -0.38 0.54
N PHE A 55 6.24 0.08 -0.57
CA PHE A 55 7.63 -0.17 -0.89
C PHE A 55 8.48 0.93 -0.25
N CYS A 56 9.38 0.56 0.64
CA CYS A 56 10.26 1.48 1.37
C CYS A 56 11.72 1.03 1.25
N GLY A 57 12.66 1.97 1.39
CA GLY A 57 14.08 1.67 1.51
C GLY A 57 14.99 2.53 0.63
N TYR A 58 16.22 2.74 1.12
CA TYR A 58 17.32 3.28 0.32
C TYR A 58 17.94 2.16 -0.51
N ARG A 59 17.54 2.01 -1.76
CA ARG A 59 18.30 1.15 -2.67
C ARG A 59 19.70 1.75 -2.87
N LYS A 60 20.74 1.14 -2.29
CA LYS A 60 21.97 0.96 -3.07
C LYS A 60 21.65 -0.06 -4.15
N VAL A 61 21.44 0.42 -5.36
CA VAL A 61 21.30 -0.43 -6.55
C VAL A 61 22.64 -1.13 -6.75
N SER A 62 22.85 -2.28 -6.12
CA SER A 62 23.95 -3.18 -6.47
C SER A 62 23.46 -4.09 -7.59
N VAL A 63 24.37 -4.50 -8.47
CA VAL A 63 24.07 -5.38 -9.62
C VAL A 63 23.49 -6.72 -9.16
N GLU A 64 23.82 -7.15 -7.94
CA GLU A 64 23.29 -8.37 -7.31
C GLU A 64 21.84 -8.23 -6.80
N ASN A 65 21.40 -7.01 -6.46
CA ASN A 65 20.05 -6.72 -5.97
C ASN A 65 18.98 -6.61 -7.08
N TYR A 66 19.36 -6.74 -8.36
CA TYR A 66 18.40 -6.85 -9.46
C TYR A 66 17.63 -8.18 -9.44
N LEU A 67 18.15 -9.18 -8.73
CA LEU A 67 17.55 -10.51 -8.63
C LEU A 67 16.56 -10.65 -7.47
N LEU A 68 16.64 -9.78 -6.45
CA LEU A 68 15.63 -9.77 -5.40
C LEU A 68 14.35 -9.17 -5.96
N PRO A 69 13.23 -9.91 -5.89
CA PRO A 69 12.01 -9.39 -6.43
C PRO A 69 11.61 -8.08 -5.74
N PRO A 70 11.02 -7.12 -6.48
CA PRO A 70 10.60 -5.85 -5.91
C PRO A 70 9.61 -6.00 -4.75
N TRP A 71 9.01 -7.19 -4.59
CA TRP A 71 8.05 -7.52 -3.55
C TRP A 71 8.63 -7.97 -2.20
N GLU A 72 9.94 -8.19 -2.05
CA GLU A 72 10.50 -8.56 -0.73
C GLU A 72 10.81 -7.34 0.16
N ASN A 73 11.04 -6.16 -0.43
CA ASN A 73 11.28 -4.92 0.31
C ASN A 73 10.01 -4.06 0.42
N CYS A 74 8.95 -4.63 0.98
CA CYS A 74 7.73 -3.90 1.23
C CYS A 74 7.05 -4.34 2.53
N LEU A 75 6.40 -3.40 3.18
CA LEU A 75 5.48 -3.69 4.27
C LEU A 75 4.08 -3.88 3.70
N ILE A 76 3.36 -4.86 4.22
CA ILE A 76 1.99 -5.17 3.81
C ILE A 76 1.05 -4.72 4.92
N PHE A 77 0.00 -4.01 4.55
CA PHE A 77 -0.99 -3.48 5.48
C PHE A 77 -2.40 -3.84 5.05
N ALA A 78 -3.20 -4.33 5.99
CA ALA A 78 -4.65 -4.36 5.90
C ALA A 78 -5.20 -2.99 6.32
N VAL A 79 -6.05 -2.40 5.49
CA VAL A 79 -6.72 -1.11 5.77
C VAL A 79 -8.23 -1.32 5.72
N ALA A 80 -8.89 -1.17 6.87
CA ALA A 80 -10.33 -1.32 6.98
C ALA A 80 -11.08 -0.27 6.13
N LYS A 81 -12.14 -0.67 5.43
CA LYS A 81 -12.84 0.21 4.47
C LYS A 81 -13.71 1.28 5.12
N ASP A 82 -14.17 1.03 6.34
CA ASP A 82 -15.08 1.88 7.10
C ASP A 82 -14.35 2.92 7.96
N SER A 83 -13.22 2.52 8.53
CA SER A 83 -12.48 3.26 9.56
C SER A 83 -11.09 3.69 9.10
N TYR A 84 -10.55 3.08 8.04
CA TYR A 84 -9.16 3.22 7.61
C TYR A 84 -8.14 2.88 8.71
N CYS A 85 -8.56 2.10 9.73
CA CYS A 85 -7.65 1.48 10.67
C CYS A 85 -6.67 0.59 9.91
N VAL A 86 -5.39 0.71 10.27
CA VAL A 86 -4.29 0.03 9.58
C VAL A 86 -3.71 -1.04 10.50
N GLU A 87 -3.57 -2.25 9.97
CA GLU A 87 -2.90 -3.37 10.62
C GLU A 87 -1.76 -3.85 9.71
N GLN A 88 -0.58 -4.07 10.27
CA GLN A 88 0.51 -4.69 9.53
C GLN A 88 0.26 -6.19 9.40
N ILE A 89 0.36 -6.69 8.17
CA ILE A 89 0.35 -8.12 7.87
C ILE A 89 1.80 -8.59 7.77
N THR A 90 2.18 -9.57 8.58
CA THR A 90 3.46 -10.28 8.46
C THR A 90 3.44 -11.15 7.20
N ASP A 91 4.54 -11.17 6.44
CA ASP A 91 4.72 -11.83 5.14
C ASP A 91 3.76 -13.01 4.89
N ASP A 92 2.68 -12.72 4.16
CA ASP A 92 1.64 -13.67 3.78
C ASP A 92 1.72 -13.89 2.27
N GLU A 93 2.06 -15.12 1.89
CA GLU A 93 2.23 -15.54 0.49
C GLU A 93 0.98 -15.26 -0.36
N LYS A 94 -0.22 -15.23 0.26
CA LYS A 94 -1.49 -14.91 -0.39
C LYS A 94 -1.48 -13.54 -1.08
N TYR A 95 -0.69 -12.59 -0.57
CA TYR A 95 -0.65 -11.22 -1.09
C TYR A 95 0.63 -10.89 -1.87
N ARG A 96 1.42 -11.92 -2.20
CA ARG A 96 2.51 -11.79 -3.17
C ARG A 96 1.93 -11.62 -4.58
N PRO A 97 2.53 -10.78 -5.43
CA PRO A 97 2.07 -10.60 -6.78
C PRO A 97 2.34 -11.89 -7.56
N THR A 98 1.30 -12.50 -8.09
CA THR A 98 1.45 -13.60 -9.05
C THR A 98 2.00 -12.97 -10.34
N ILE A 99 3.24 -13.29 -10.71
CA ILE A 99 3.70 -13.03 -12.08
C ILE A 99 2.88 -13.99 -12.96
N LEU A 100 1.97 -13.44 -13.75
CA LEU A 100 1.33 -14.13 -14.87
C LEU A 100 2.13 -13.86 -16.14
#